data_AF-A0A348WHR3-F1
#
_entry.id   AF-A0A348WHR3-F1
#
_cell.length_a   1.000
_cell.length_b   1.000
_cell.length_c   1.000
_cell.angle_alpha   90.00
_cell.angle_beta   90.00
_cell.angle_gamma   90.00
#
_symmetry.space_group_name_H-M   'P 1'
#
loop_
_entity.id
_entity.type
_entity.pdbx_description
1 polymer ?
#
loop_
_entity_poly.entity_id
_entity_poly.type
_entity_poly.pdbx_seq_one_letter_code
_entity_poly.pdbx_strand_id
1 'polypeptide(L)' 'MARSTFQIFFQTGAWMIIAFLVLPILVVIPISLTDTSYIGLPKEALSLQHYANYFSDGDWLGATWTSIWVGLVVA' A
#
# COMPACT_ATOMS: atom_id res chain seq x y z
N MET A 1 9.97 -34.09 10.27
CA MET A 1 10.47 -32.90 11.00
C MET A 1 9.36 -32.40 11.91
N ALA A 2 9.38 -32.75 13.20
CA ALA A 2 8.41 -32.24 14.15
C ALA A 2 8.77 -30.78 14.49
N ARG A 3 7.87 -29.84 14.19
CA ARG A 3 8.06 -28.43 14.50
C ARG A 3 7.97 -28.23 16.01
N SER A 4 8.99 -27.61 16.61
CA SER A 4 9.01 -27.39 18.06
C SER A 4 7.91 -26.40 18.48
N THR A 5 7.26 -26.64 19.63
CA THR A 5 6.26 -25.73 20.22
C THR A 5 6.77 -24.30 20.33
N PHE A 6 8.07 -24.14 20.63
CA PHE A 6 8.75 -22.85 20.68
C PHE A 6 8.72 -22.14 19.32
N GLN A 7 9.00 -22.87 18.22
CA GLN A 7 8.98 -22.30 16.88
C GLN A 7 7.58 -21.86 16.46
N ILE A 8 6.55 -22.61 16.86
CA ILE A 8 5.14 -22.24 16.61
C ILE A 8 4.83 -20.93 17.34
N PHE A 9 5.16 -20.83 18.63
CA PHE A 9 4.93 -19.62 19.42
C PHE A 9 5.58 -18.37 18.79
N PHE A 10 6.87 -18.45 18.44
CA PHE A 10 7.59 -17.34 17.80
C PHE A 10 6.99 -16.99 16.44
N GLN A 11 6.63 -17.99 15.64
CA GLN A 11 6.04 -17.74 14.33
C GLN A 11 4.67 -17.08 14.44
N THR A 12 3.81 -17.53 15.37
CA THR A 12 2.52 -16.91 15.62
C THR A 12 2.70 -15.45 16.05
N GLY A 13 3.65 -15.17 16.94
CA GLY A 13 4.01 -13.80 17.32
C GLY A 13 4.46 -12.94 16.14
N ALA A 14 5.34 -13.46 15.30
CA ALA A 14 5.78 -12.77 14.08
C ALA A 14 4.61 -12.47 13.14
N TRP A 15 3.71 -13.44 12.93
CA TRP A 15 2.52 -13.23 12.10
C TRP A 15 1.56 -12.18 12.66
N MET A 16 1.38 -12.12 13.98
CA MET A 16 0.56 -11.07 14.60
C MET A 16 1.17 -9.68 14.40
N ILE A 17 2.49 -9.56 14.53
CA ILE A 17 3.18 -8.29 14.29
C ILE A 17 3.04 -7.89 12.81
N ILE A 18 3.27 -8.82 11.89
CA ILE A 18 3.09 -8.57 10.45
C ILE A 18 1.64 -8.15 10.15
N ALA A 19 0.65 -8.85 10.71
CA ALA A 19 -0.76 -8.51 10.53
C ALA A 19 -1.06 -7.10 11.03
N PHE A 20 -0.54 -6.72 12.20
CA PHE A 20 -0.68 -5.36 12.75
C PHE A 20 -0.04 -4.30 11.85
N LEU A 21 1.14 -4.56 11.29
CA LEU A 21 1.83 -3.63 10.37
C LEU A 21 1.15 -3.53 9.01
N VAL A 22 0.57 -4.61 8.51
CA VAL A 22 -0.12 -4.67 7.20
C VAL A 22 -1.53 -4.08 7.28
N LEU A 23 -2.20 -4.17 8.43
CA LEU A 23 -3.57 -3.67 8.63
C LEU A 23 -3.78 -2.21 8.18
N PRO A 24 -2.93 -1.21 8.52
CA PRO A 24 -3.10 0.14 8.02
C PRO A 24 -2.91 0.27 6.51
N ILE A 25 -2.06 -0.57 5.90
CA ILE A 25 -1.86 -0.60 4.44
C ILE A 25 -3.13 -1.10 3.74
N LEU A 26 -3.84 -2.07 4.33
CA LEU A 26 -5.12 -2.56 3.80
C LEU A 26 -6.19 -1.48 3.78
N VAL A 27 -6.17 -0.54 4.73
CA VAL A 27 -7.12 0.60 4.77
C VAL A 27 -6.87 1.59 3.63
N VAL A 28 -5.64 1.65 3.08
CA VAL A 28 -5.32 2.52 1.93
C VAL A 28 -6.02 2.04 0.65
N ILE A 29 -6.28 0.74 0.51
CA ILE A 29 -6.91 0.15 -0.69
C ILE A 29 -8.32 0.72 -0.94
N PRO A 30 -9.28 0.68 -0.01
CA PRO A 30 -10.59 1.29 -0.26
C PRO A 30 -10.52 2.80 -0.44
N ILE A 31 -9.60 3.48 0.26
CA ILE A 31 -9.40 4.93 0.14
C ILE A 31 -8.88 5.31 -1.26
N SER A 32 -8.01 4.48 -1.87
CA SER A 32 -7.51 4.75 -3.23
C SER A 32 -8.58 4.55 -4.30
N LEU A 33 -9.67 3.84 -3.97
CA LEU A 33 -10.82 3.59 -4.84
C LEU A 33 -11.99 4.54 -4.56
N THR A 34 -11.75 5.63 -3.84
CA THR A 34 -12.79 6.61 -3.51
C THR A 34 -13.12 7.52 -4.69
N ASP A 35 -14.37 7.95 -4.75
CA ASP A 35 -14.95 8.89 -5.71
C ASP A 35 -14.80 10.36 -5.32
N THR A 36 -14.34 10.64 -4.10
CA THR A 36 -14.19 11.99 -3.56
C THR A 36 -12.77 12.53 -3.70
N SER A 37 -12.63 13.86 -3.69
CA SER A 37 -11.33 14.54 -3.75
C SER A 37 -10.58 14.59 -2.41
N TYR A 38 -11.15 14.03 -1.34
CA TYR A 38 -10.58 14.03 0.01
C TYR A 38 -10.31 12.61 0.50
N ILE A 39 -9.37 12.48 1.44
CA ILE A 39 -9.06 11.19 2.07
C ILE A 39 -10.26 10.75 2.91
N GLY A 40 -10.99 9.77 2.42
CA GLY A 40 -12.17 9.20 3.05
C GLY A 40 -12.47 7.83 2.47
N LEU A 41 -13.39 7.11 3.11
CA LEU A 41 -13.89 5.86 2.53
C LEU A 41 -14.83 6.16 1.35
N PRO A 42 -14.91 5.28 0.34
CA PRO A 42 -15.81 5.44 -0.79
C PRO A 42 -17.24 5.55 -0.28
N LYS A 43 -17.96 6.62 -0.68
CA LYS A 43 -19.31 6.90 -0.18
C LYS A 43 -20.39 6.31 -1.07
N GLU A 44 -20.29 6.55 -2.37
CA GLU A 44 -21.34 6.17 -3.32
C GLU A 44 -20.89 5.07 -4.27
N ALA A 45 -19.66 5.15 -4.79
CA ALA A 45 -19.13 4.17 -5.74
C ALA A 45 -17.62 3.95 -5.62
N LEU A 46 -17.14 2.82 -6.12
CA LEU A 46 -15.72 2.62 -6.37
C LEU A 46 -15.32 3.39 -7.63
N SER A 47 -14.29 4.22 -7.53
CA SER A 47 -13.78 5.05 -8.61
C SER A 47 -12.29 4.80 -8.85
N LEU A 48 -11.91 4.70 -10.13
CA LEU A 48 -10.51 4.67 -10.57
C LEU A 48 -10.01 6.04 -11.02
N GLN A 49 -10.77 7.11 -10.74
CA GLN A 49 -10.43 8.46 -11.18
C GLN A 49 -9.04 8.91 -10.73
N HIS A 50 -8.61 8.55 -9.52
CA HIS A 50 -7.31 8.95 -8.98
C HIS A 50 -6.16 8.29 -9.74
N TYR A 51 -6.33 7.02 -10.12
CA TYR A 51 -5.37 6.32 -10.99
C TYR A 51 -5.34 6.96 -12.38
N ALA A 52 -6.52 7.23 -12.96
CA ALA A 52 -6.61 7.88 -14.28
C ALA A 52 -5.92 9.25 -14.28
N ASN A 53 -6.15 10.06 -13.24
CA ASN A 53 -5.52 11.37 -13.08
C ASN A 53 -4.00 11.26 -12.89
N TYR A 54 -3.52 10.28 -12.12
CA TYR A 54 -2.09 10.05 -11.94
C TYR A 54 -1.39 9.67 -13.26
N PHE A 55 -1.99 8.79 -14.06
CA PHE A 55 -1.39 8.35 -15.33
C PHE A 55 -1.58 9.35 -16.49
N SER A 56 -2.50 10.31 -16.38
CA SER A 56 -2.68 11.36 -17.38
C SER A 56 -1.87 12.62 -17.09
N ASP A 57 -1.36 12.78 -15.87
CA ASP A 57 -0.57 13.94 -15.45
C ASP A 57 0.94 13.68 -15.63
N GLY A 58 1.54 14.43 -16.57
CA GLY A 58 2.96 14.33 -16.89
C GLY A 58 3.89 14.72 -15.75
N ASP A 59 3.47 15.62 -14.85
CA ASP A 59 4.29 16.05 -13.72
C ASP A 59 4.37 14.94 -12.65
N TRP A 60 3.27 14.25 -12.39
CA TRP A 60 3.24 13.10 -11.48
C TRP A 60 4.10 11.93 -11.98
N LEU A 61 4.02 11.63 -13.28
CA LEU A 61 4.84 10.60 -13.90
C LEU A 61 6.32 10.98 -13.91
N GLY A 62 6.65 12.24 -14.21
CA GLY A 62 8.02 12.76 -14.18
C GLY A 62 8.65 12.67 -12.78
N ALA A 63 7.90 13.05 -11.74
CA ALA A 63 8.34 12.93 -10.35
C ALA A 63 8.54 11.47 -9.93
N THR A 64 7.66 10.56 -10.38
CA THR A 64 7.78 9.12 -10.12
C THR A 64 9.04 8.56 -10.76
N TRP A 65 9.28 8.90 -12.04
CA TRP A 65 10.47 8.46 -12.76
C TRP A 65 11.76 8.98 -12.12
N THR A 66 11.76 10.25 -11.72
CA THR A 66 12.88 10.84 -11.00
C THR A 66 13.18 10.10 -9.70
N SER A 67 12.14 9.74 -8.93
CA SER A 67 12.30 8.99 -7.67
C SER A 67 12.89 7.60 -7.90
N ILE A 68 12.42 6.89 -8.93
CA ILE A 68 12.97 5.58 -9.34
C ILE A 68 14.43 5.74 -9.74
N TRP A 69 14.74 6.73 -10.58
CA TRP A 69 16.10 6.98 -11.07
C TRP A 69 17.06 7.28 -9.92
N VAL A 70 16.70 8.19 -9.01
CA VAL A 70 17.51 8.50 -7.82
C VAL A 70 17.70 7.26 -6.95
N GLY A 71 16.63 6.51 -6.68
CA GLY A 71 16.71 5.29 -5.88
C GLY A 71 17.66 4.25 -6.46
N LEU A 72 17.67 4.08 -7.78
CA LEU A 72 18.58 3.15 -8.47
C LEU A 72 20.02 3.64 -8.57
N VAL A 73 20.24 4.94 -8.73
CA VAL A 73 21.59 5.52 -8.89
C VAL A 73 22.32 5.61 -7.54
N VAL A 74 21.58 5.80 -6.43
CA VAL A 74 22.16 5.96 -5.09
C VAL A 74 22.32 4.63 -4.35
N ALA A 75 21.47 3.62 -4.62
CA ALA A 75 21.54 2.30 -3.99
C ALA A 75 22.84 1.55 -4.33
#